data_AF-A0A3N6A4Q4-F1
#
_entry.id   AF-A0A3N6A4Q4-F1
#
_cell.length_a   1.000
_cell.length_b   1.000
_cell.length_c   1.000
_cell.angle_alpha   90.00
_cell.angle_beta   90.00
_cell.angle_gamma   90.00
#
_symmetry.space_group_name_H-M   'P 1'
#
loop_
_entity.id
_entity.type
_entity.pdbx_description
1 polymer ?
#
loop_
_entity_poly.entity_id
_entity_poly.type
_entity_poly.pdbx_seq_one_letter_code
_entity_poly.pdbx_strand_id
1 'polypeptide(L)' 'MKEQPVPKHPRHRVVIIGGGFGGLYAAHSLRRAPVNVTLIDKRNFH' A
#
# COMPACT_ATOMS: atom_id res chain seq x y z
N MET A 1 -25.10 12.80 -10.37
CA MET A 1 -23.62 12.88 -10.29
C MET A 1 -23.24 12.48 -8.87
N LYS A 2 -22.51 11.38 -8.66
CA LYS A 2 -22.16 10.93 -7.30
C LYS A 2 -20.91 11.66 -6.84
N GLU A 3 -21.10 12.63 -5.95
CA GLU A 3 -20.01 13.33 -5.28
C GLU A 3 -19.37 12.34 -4.30
N GLN A 4 -18.15 11.88 -4.62
CA GLN A 4 -17.39 11.03 -3.71
C GLN A 4 -16.80 11.94 -2.63
N PRO A 5 -17.01 11.65 -1.33
CA PRO A 5 -16.51 12.48 -0.26
C PRO A 5 -14.98 12.55 -0.35
N VAL A 6 -14.44 13.75 -0.49
CA VAL A 6 -13.00 14.00 -0.47
C VAL A 6 -12.50 13.56 0.92
N PRO A 7 -11.63 12.54 1.03
CA PRO A 7 -11.21 12.02 2.32
C PRO A 7 -10.56 13.13 3.15
N LYS A 8 -11.10 13.33 4.35
CA LYS A 8 -10.85 14.47 5.25
C LYS A 8 -9.40 14.57 5.75
N HIS A 9 -8.56 13.55 5.49
CA HIS A 9 -7.12 13.57 5.71
C HIS A 9 -6.43 12.78 4.59
N PRO A 10 -5.28 13.26 4.06
CA PRO A 10 -4.49 12.47 3.13
C PRO A 10 -4.13 11.15 3.81
N ARG A 11 -4.53 10.03 3.20
CA ARG A 11 -4.19 8.69 3.70
C ARG A 11 -2.68 8.60 3.87
N HIS A 12 -2.25 8.09 5.02
CA HIS A 12 -0.83 7.91 5.31
C HIS A 12 -0.20 7.03 4.21
N ARG A 13 0.96 7.44 3.72
CA ARG A 13 1.65 6.78 2.59
C ARG A 13 2.74 5.88 3.15
N VAL A 14 2.68 4.60 2.81
CA VAL A 14 3.65 3.58 3.24
C VAL A 14 4.37 3.07 2.02
N VAL A 15 5.70 3.10 2.05
CA VAL A 15 6.54 2.51 1.00
C VAL A 15 7.24 1.28 1.57
N ILE A 16 7.08 0.14 0.89
CA ILE A 16 7.73 -1.12 1.23
C ILE A 16 8.80 -1.39 0.17
N ILE A 17 10.06 -1.56 0.60
CA ILE A 17 11.18 -1.85 -0.28
C ILE A 17 11.56 -3.33 -0.16
N GLY A 18 11.46 -4.05 -1.27
CA GLY A 18 11.73 -5.49 -1.38
C GLY A 18 10.45 -6.34 -1.37
N GLY A 19 10.29 -7.19 -2.39
CA GLY A 19 9.13 -8.08 -2.58
C GLY A 19 9.35 -9.53 -2.11
N GLY A 20 10.25 -9.74 -1.15
CA GLY A 20 10.37 -11.04 -0.48
C GLY A 20 9.21 -11.33 0.48
N PHE A 21 9.31 -12.43 1.23
CA PHE A 21 8.29 -12.84 2.22
C PHE A 21 7.86 -11.69 3.14
N GLY A 22 8.80 -11.01 3.80
CA GLY A 22 8.47 -9.92 4.72
C GLY A 22 7.75 -8.75 4.06
N GLY A 23 8.16 -8.38 2.84
CA GLY A 23 7.55 -7.26 2.10
C GLY A 23 6.13 -7.56 1.64
N LEU A 24 5.90 -8.75 1.07
CA LEU A 24 4.57 -9.18 0.65
C LEU A 24 3.63 -9.38 1.83
N TYR A 25 4.09 -9.96 2.94
CA TYR A 25 3.27 -10.12 4.15
C TYR A 25 2.96 -8.78 4.83
N ALA A 26 3.91 -7.84 4.84
CA ALA A 26 3.66 -6.48 5.34
C ALA A 26 2.60 -5.77 4.48
N ALA A 27 2.73 -5.81 3.15
CA ALA A 27 1.73 -5.26 2.24
C ALA A 27 0.35 -5.89 2.45
N HIS A 28 0.31 -7.22 2.61
CA HIS A 28 -0.92 -7.98 2.85
C HIS A 28 -1.58 -7.62 4.18
N SER A 29 -0.79 -7.44 5.24
CA SER A 29 -1.28 -7.05 6.57
C SER A 29 -1.89 -5.65 6.56
N LEU A 30 -1.38 -4.75 5.71
CA LEU A 30 -1.88 -3.39 5.54
C LEU A 30 -3.11 -3.27 4.63
N ARG A 31 -3.60 -4.37 4.04
CA ARG A 31 -4.71 -4.34 3.05
C ARG A 31 -6.02 -3.70 3.56
N ARG A 32 -6.25 -3.70 4.88
CA ARG A 32 -7.44 -3.12 5.53
C ARG A 32 -7.13 -1.82 6.29
N ALA A 33 -5.87 -1.43 6.36
CA ALA A 33 -5.49 -0.19 7.02
C ALA A 33 -5.88 1.00 6.13
N PRO A 34 -6.24 2.16 6.71
CA PRO A 34 -6.60 3.37 5.96
C PRO A 34 -5.36 4.08 5.39
N VAL A 35 -4.48 3.34 4.71
CA VAL A 35 -3.18 3.80 4.20
C VAL A 35 -3.06 3.47 2.71
N ASN A 36 -2.24 4.25 2.01
CA ASN A 36 -1.85 3.95 0.63
C ASN A 36 -0.48 3.27 0.64
N VAL A 37 -0.41 2.03 0.16
CA VAL A 37 0.82 1.23 0.14
C VAL A 37 1.41 1.21 -1.27
N THR A 38 2.71 1.47 -1.39
CA THR A 38 3.49 1.24 -2.61
C THR A 38 4.59 0.24 -2.28
N LEU A 39 4.62 -0.89 -2.98
CA LEU A 39 5.70 -1.87 -2.88
C LEU A 39 6.63 -1.69 -4.08
N ILE A 40 7.91 -1.48 -3.81
CA ILE A 40 8.96 -1.39 -4.83
C ILE A 40 9.85 -2.60 -4.64
N ASP A 41 9.86 -3.47 -5.64
CA ASP A 41 10.80 -4.59 -5.69
C ASP A 41 11.75 -4.43 -6.88
N LYS A 42 13.05 -4.57 -6.63
CA LYS A 42 14.08 -4.55 -7.66
C LYS A 42 14.00 -5.79 -8.56
N ARG A 43 13.46 -6.89 -8.02
CA ARG A 43 13.36 -8.17 -8.72
C ARG A 43 11.90 -8.58 -8.70
N ASN A 44 11.11 -8.06 -9.64
CA ASN A 44 9.75 -8.54 -9.87
C ASN A 44 9.83 -9.96 -10.45
N PHE A 45 10.21 -10.92 -9.61
CA PHE A 45 10.35 -12.32 -9.95
C PHE A 45 8.97 -12.82 -10.38
N HIS A 46 8.85 -13.10 -11.68
CA HIS A 46 7.90 -14.09 -12.16
C HIS A 46 8.41 -15.47 -11.73
#